data_AF-A0A397F7M3-F1
#
_entry.id   AF-A0A397F7M3-F1
#
_cell.length_a   1.000
_cell.length_b   1.000
_cell.length_c   1.000
_cell.angle_alpha   90.00
_cell.angle_beta   90.00
_cell.angle_gamma   90.00
#
_symmetry.space_group_name_H-M   'P 1'
#
loop_
_entity.id
_entity.type
_entity.pdbx_description
1 polymer ?
#
loop_
_entity_poly.entity_id
_entity_poly.type
_entity_poly.pdbx_seq_one_letter_code
_entity_poly.pdbx_strand_id
1 'polypeptide(L)'
;MDNTWVQSVRMKPRGRPRLKPGPAQPPKKFRNDLMSYEMKWAVLQSFDEVGMAGTLARYFPHHDGGRLDSTRKKMHQWTQNRVLIRDKATNPKTSAHMCSRSLGMATTLPRASEEQLAQWVRSMRTDGVPVTPRMIQVMALEMAIDAGIDERAFTASWSWFQGFKKRFKFTLRARTRIGQDSQRDGEETLATFAPRVAQVVRDNNIDVVYNADQTGVNYEYLPTKTLNAKGEHTVWVKCAGKTKDRTTAMVMADSTGKKYPLFLVLKTKASKVKAVVQENLTQRHGFGKTVWKEVEPLQEKFGCRIYGNPTV
;
A
#
# COMPACT_ATOMS: atom_id res chain seq x y z
N MET A 1 3.91 -10.75 48.22
CA MET A 1 3.20 -9.47 48.24
C MET A 1 3.09 -8.98 46.81
N ASP A 2 1.87 -9.14 46.29
CA ASP A 2 1.21 -8.55 45.11
C ASP A 2 1.98 -8.09 43.86
N ASN A 3 1.84 -8.93 42.82
CA ASN A 3 1.95 -8.55 41.42
C ASN A 3 0.63 -7.92 40.94
N THR A 4 0.56 -6.59 40.86
CA THR A 4 -0.57 -5.89 40.25
C THR A 4 -0.25 -5.48 38.82
N TRP A 5 -0.78 -6.25 37.86
CA TRP A 5 -0.81 -5.88 36.45
C TRP A 5 -1.79 -4.72 36.24
N VAL A 6 -1.27 -3.53 35.97
CA VAL A 6 -2.09 -2.38 35.56
C VAL A 6 -2.59 -2.63 34.12
N GLN A 7 -3.84 -3.07 33.99
CA GLN A 7 -4.52 -3.12 32.69
C GLN A 7 -4.72 -1.69 32.18
N SER A 8 -3.98 -1.31 31.15
CA SER A 8 -4.22 -0.07 30.41
C SER A 8 -5.50 -0.19 29.59
N VAL A 9 -6.59 0.40 30.10
CA VAL A 9 -7.85 0.53 29.37
C VAL A 9 -7.61 1.42 28.14
N ARG A 10 -7.61 0.82 26.96
CA ARG A 10 -7.47 1.53 25.68
C ARG A 10 -8.71 2.40 25.45
N MET A 11 -8.63 3.68 25.80
CA MET A 11 -9.72 4.63 25.55
C MET A 11 -10.01 4.75 24.05
N LYS A 12 -11.30 4.73 23.68
CA LYS A 12 -11.75 5.01 22.30
C LYS A 12 -11.22 6.39 21.86
N PRO A 13 -10.72 6.54 20.63
CA PRO A 13 -10.32 7.84 20.12
C PRO A 13 -11.49 8.81 20.18
N ARG A 14 -11.31 9.98 20.82
CA ARG A 14 -12.28 11.07 20.74
C ARG A 14 -12.42 11.47 19.26
N GLY A 15 -13.63 11.34 18.73
CA GLY A 15 -13.94 11.77 17.36
C GLY A 15 -13.63 13.24 17.16
N ARG A 16 -13.44 13.64 15.90
CA ARG A 16 -13.09 15.03 15.51
C ARG A 16 -14.10 16.02 16.14
N PRO A 17 -13.64 17.03 16.90
CA PRO A 17 -14.52 18.05 17.45
C PRO A 17 -15.28 18.78 16.35
N ARG A 18 -16.57 19.06 16.56
CA ARG A 18 -17.35 19.92 15.66
C ARG A 18 -16.81 21.35 15.77
N LEU A 19 -16.35 21.90 14.66
CA LEU A 19 -15.72 23.24 14.61
C LEU A 19 -16.72 24.40 14.75
N LYS A 20 -18.04 24.17 14.61
CA LYS A 20 -19.09 25.18 14.86
C LYS A 20 -20.39 24.51 15.35
N PRO A 21 -21.03 25.00 16.43
CA PRO A 21 -22.40 24.62 16.79
C PRO A 21 -23.40 25.34 15.86
N GLY A 22 -23.62 24.78 14.67
CA GLY A 22 -24.81 25.14 13.87
C GLY A 22 -26.07 24.55 14.51
N PRO A 23 -27.27 25.05 14.17
CA PRO A 23 -28.54 24.49 14.66
C PRO A 23 -28.58 22.97 14.41
N ALA A 24 -29.19 22.24 15.34
CA ALA A 24 -29.37 20.80 15.19
C ALA A 24 -30.00 20.51 13.81
N GLN A 25 -29.48 19.52 13.10
CA GLN A 25 -30.12 19.12 11.85
C GLN A 25 -31.57 18.77 12.15
N PRO A 26 -32.55 19.31 11.38
CA PRO A 26 -33.93 18.96 11.58
C PRO A 26 -34.08 17.43 11.47
N PRO A 27 -34.92 16.81 12.31
CA PRO A 27 -35.13 15.38 12.24
C PRO A 27 -35.53 15.00 10.81
N LYS A 28 -34.92 13.94 10.27
CA LYS A 28 -35.24 13.45 8.92
C LYS A 28 -36.74 13.18 8.84
N LYS A 29 -37.46 14.01 8.07
CA LYS A 29 -38.91 13.90 7.84
C LYS A 29 -39.28 12.61 7.12
N PHE A 30 -38.37 12.07 6.32
CA PHE A 30 -38.57 10.85 5.54
C PHE A 30 -37.76 9.70 6.14
N ARG A 31 -38.46 8.74 6.74
CA ARG A 31 -37.91 7.43 7.11
C ARG A 31 -38.36 6.41 6.08
N ASN A 32 -37.41 5.84 5.34
CA ASN A 32 -37.71 4.72 4.46
C ASN A 32 -37.78 3.45 5.30
N ASP A 33 -38.96 2.83 5.37
CA ASP A 33 -39.08 1.47 5.92
C ASP A 33 -38.44 0.49 4.93
N LEU A 34 -37.28 -0.02 5.33
CA LEU A 34 -36.51 -1.00 4.59
C LEU A 34 -36.87 -2.40 5.09
N MET A 35 -37.22 -3.29 4.18
CA MET A 35 -37.54 -4.69 4.47
C MET A 35 -36.49 -5.63 3.89
N SER A 36 -36.18 -6.69 4.65
CA SER A 36 -35.32 -7.77 4.21
C SER A 36 -35.91 -8.51 3.00
N TYR A 37 -35.08 -9.21 2.23
CA TYR A 37 -35.56 -10.05 1.14
C TYR A 37 -36.46 -11.19 1.64
N GLU A 38 -36.16 -11.73 2.82
CA GLU A 38 -37.02 -12.71 3.51
C GLU A 38 -38.42 -12.15 3.78
N MET A 39 -38.52 -10.96 4.36
CA MET A 39 -39.82 -10.33 4.64
C MET A 39 -40.57 -10.00 3.35
N LYS A 40 -39.86 -9.49 2.32
CA LYS A 40 -40.45 -9.25 1.00
C LYS A 40 -41.00 -10.54 0.37
N TRP A 41 -40.29 -11.66 0.53
CA TRP A 41 -40.74 -12.95 0.03
C TRP A 41 -41.99 -13.45 0.76
N ALA A 42 -42.01 -13.37 2.09
CA ALA A 42 -43.19 -13.72 2.89
C ALA A 42 -44.42 -12.87 2.52
N VAL A 43 -44.21 -11.57 2.27
CA VAL A 43 -45.26 -10.67 1.79
C VAL A 43 -45.76 -11.08 0.40
N LEU A 44 -44.89 -11.49 -0.52
CA LEU A 44 -45.29 -11.97 -1.84
C LEU A 44 -46.05 -13.30 -1.78
N GLN A 45 -45.68 -14.22 -0.89
CA GLN A 45 -46.42 -15.48 -0.68
C GLN A 45 -47.83 -15.21 -0.15
N SER A 46 -47.95 -14.33 0.85
CA SER A 46 -49.25 -13.88 1.36
C SER A 46 -50.08 -13.17 0.28
N PHE A 47 -49.44 -12.43 -0.62
CA PHE A 47 -50.12 -11.77 -1.75
C PHE A 47 -50.76 -12.77 -2.71
N ASP A 48 -50.12 -13.92 -2.95
CA ASP A 48 -50.72 -14.98 -3.77
C ASP A 48 -51.88 -15.69 -3.06
N GLU A 49 -51.79 -15.83 -1.73
CA GLU A 49 -52.79 -16.54 -0.92
C GLU A 49 -54.07 -15.72 -0.68
N VAL A 50 -53.94 -14.46 -0.29
CA VAL A 50 -55.07 -13.64 0.21
C VAL A 50 -55.28 -12.34 -0.58
N GLY A 51 -54.50 -12.12 -1.63
CA GLY A 51 -54.58 -10.93 -2.47
C GLY A 51 -54.16 -9.63 -1.75
N MET A 52 -54.20 -8.53 -2.49
CA MET A 52 -53.66 -7.23 -2.05
C MET A 52 -54.19 -6.75 -0.69
N ALA A 53 -55.51 -6.77 -0.52
CA ALA A 53 -56.16 -6.24 0.68
C ALA A 53 -55.82 -7.07 1.92
N GLY A 54 -55.88 -8.41 1.81
CA GLY A 54 -55.55 -9.33 2.90
C GLY A 54 -54.08 -9.22 3.32
N THR A 55 -53.16 -9.10 2.36
CA THR A 55 -51.73 -8.95 2.67
C THR A 55 -51.41 -7.62 3.34
N LEU A 56 -52.02 -6.52 2.91
CA LEU A 56 -51.84 -5.22 3.54
C LEU A 56 -52.34 -5.23 4.99
N ALA A 57 -53.49 -5.85 5.25
CA ALA A 57 -54.01 -6.02 6.62
C ALA A 57 -53.07 -6.87 7.49
N ARG A 58 -52.49 -7.94 6.92
CA ARG A 58 -51.62 -8.88 7.67
C ARG A 58 -50.24 -8.32 7.99
N TYR A 59 -49.59 -7.64 7.04
CA TYR A 59 -48.19 -7.19 7.18
C TYR A 59 -48.03 -5.70 7.45
N PHE A 60 -49.03 -4.89 7.13
CA PHE A 60 -48.99 -3.44 7.26
C PHE A 60 -50.25 -2.86 7.91
N PRO A 61 -50.72 -3.40 9.07
CA PRO A 61 -51.97 -2.96 9.69
C PRO A 61 -51.96 -1.49 10.14
N HIS A 62 -50.78 -0.92 10.35
CA HIS A 62 -50.60 0.46 10.80
C HIS A 62 -50.45 1.47 9.66
N HIS A 63 -50.53 1.03 8.40
CA HIS A 63 -50.46 1.95 7.27
C HIS A 63 -51.85 2.50 6.96
N ASP A 64 -51.93 3.81 6.73
CA ASP A 64 -53.16 4.52 6.37
C ASP A 64 -52.91 5.47 5.17
N GLY A 65 -54.00 5.91 4.54
CA GLY A 65 -54.00 6.93 3.48
C GLY A 65 -52.89 6.77 2.42
N GLY A 66 -52.07 7.81 2.25
CA GLY A 66 -50.97 7.82 1.27
C GLY A 66 -49.85 6.81 1.54
N ARG A 67 -49.72 6.31 2.77
CA ARG A 67 -48.73 5.28 3.14
C ARG A 67 -49.16 3.90 2.64
N LEU A 68 -50.46 3.60 2.67
CA LEU A 68 -51.01 2.39 2.04
C LEU A 68 -50.78 2.40 0.53
N ASP A 69 -51.04 3.52 -0.14
CA ASP A 69 -50.81 3.63 -1.58
C ASP A 69 -49.33 3.44 -1.96
N SER A 70 -48.43 4.02 -1.15
CA SER A 70 -46.98 3.80 -1.30
C SER A 70 -46.57 2.34 -1.11
N THR A 71 -47.16 1.62 -0.14
CA THR A 71 -46.91 0.19 0.05
C THR A 71 -47.47 -0.65 -1.10
N ARG A 72 -48.67 -0.32 -1.61
CA ARG A 72 -49.26 -0.98 -2.79
C ARG A 72 -48.32 -0.88 -3.99
N LYS A 73 -47.80 0.31 -4.27
CA LYS A 73 -46.80 0.55 -5.33
C LYS A 73 -45.52 -0.27 -5.12
N LYS A 74 -44.99 -0.32 -3.89
CA LYS A 74 -43.83 -1.17 -3.55
C LYS A 74 -44.10 -2.65 -3.79
N MET A 75 -45.28 -3.15 -3.41
CA MET A 75 -45.65 -4.54 -3.62
C MET A 75 -45.73 -4.89 -5.10
N HIS A 76 -46.34 -4.04 -5.94
CA HIS A 76 -46.30 -4.23 -7.40
C HIS A 76 -44.86 -4.27 -7.94
N GLN A 77 -43.99 -3.37 -7.47
CA GLN A 77 -42.57 -3.38 -7.83
C GLN A 77 -41.87 -4.68 -7.38
N TRP A 78 -42.23 -5.24 -6.23
CA TRP A 78 -41.69 -6.52 -5.77
C TRP A 78 -42.20 -7.68 -6.60
N THR A 79 -43.47 -7.66 -7.02
CA THR A 79 -44.03 -8.66 -7.94
C THR A 79 -43.28 -8.66 -9.27
N GLN A 80 -42.93 -7.48 -9.80
CA GLN A 80 -42.08 -7.37 -11.00
C GLN A 80 -40.66 -7.94 -10.79
N ASN A 81 -40.14 -7.88 -9.57
CA ASN A 81 -38.80 -8.38 -9.20
C ASN A 81 -38.83 -9.73 -8.46
N ARG A 82 -39.92 -10.50 -8.61
CA ARG A 82 -40.21 -11.70 -7.81
C ARG A 82 -39.10 -12.74 -7.80
N VAL A 83 -38.53 -13.04 -8.97
CA VAL A 83 -37.44 -14.02 -9.12
C VAL A 83 -36.22 -13.59 -8.30
N LEU A 84 -35.81 -12.34 -8.43
CA LEU A 84 -34.68 -11.78 -7.67
C LEU A 84 -34.91 -11.84 -6.16
N ILE A 85 -36.13 -11.48 -5.71
CA ILE A 85 -36.48 -11.47 -4.28
C ILE A 85 -36.45 -12.89 -3.73
N ARG A 86 -37.05 -13.86 -4.43
CA ARG A 86 -37.00 -15.28 -4.06
C ARG A 86 -35.57 -15.77 -3.92
N ASP A 87 -34.76 -15.60 -4.96
CA ASP A 87 -33.40 -16.13 -5.00
C ASP A 87 -32.50 -15.50 -3.92
N LYS A 88 -32.79 -14.24 -3.53
CA LYS A 88 -32.12 -13.56 -2.42
C LYS A 88 -32.63 -14.02 -1.05
N ALA A 89 -33.93 -14.28 -0.93
CA ALA A 89 -34.57 -14.75 0.31
C ALA A 89 -34.18 -16.18 0.67
N THR A 90 -34.07 -17.08 -0.32
CA THR A 90 -33.69 -18.48 -0.10
C THR A 90 -32.22 -18.69 0.20
N ASN A 91 -31.37 -17.66 -0.03
CA ASN A 91 -29.94 -17.73 0.25
C ASN A 91 -29.64 -17.17 1.66
N PRO A 92 -29.11 -17.98 2.59
CA PRO A 92 -28.82 -17.55 3.97
C PRO A 92 -27.89 -16.34 4.08
N LYS A 93 -27.03 -16.11 3.07
CA LYS A 93 -26.09 -14.96 3.07
C LYS A 93 -26.76 -13.65 2.65
N THR A 94 -27.96 -13.70 2.06
CA THR A 94 -28.62 -12.51 1.50
C THR A 94 -30.05 -12.31 1.98
N SER A 95 -30.65 -13.26 2.67
CA SER A 95 -32.05 -13.21 3.15
C SER A 95 -32.34 -11.98 4.00
N ALA A 96 -31.43 -11.65 4.92
CA ALA A 96 -31.52 -10.49 5.81
C ALA A 96 -31.18 -9.14 5.12
N HIS A 97 -30.68 -9.15 3.88
CA HIS A 97 -30.33 -7.90 3.19
C HIS A 97 -31.59 -7.11 2.83
N MET A 98 -31.58 -5.81 3.07
CA MET A 98 -32.70 -4.93 2.75
C MET A 98 -32.64 -4.35 1.33
N CYS A 99 -31.43 -4.29 0.76
CA CYS A 99 -31.14 -3.80 -0.57
C CYS A 99 -29.92 -4.54 -1.11
N SER A 100 -29.89 -4.78 -2.42
CA SER A 100 -28.69 -5.23 -3.12
C SER A 100 -28.43 -4.33 -4.32
N ARG A 101 -27.18 -3.93 -4.49
CA ARG A 101 -26.69 -3.32 -5.72
C ARG A 101 -25.80 -4.33 -6.44
N SER A 102 -25.82 -4.32 -7.76
CA SER A 102 -24.84 -5.10 -8.52
C SER A 102 -23.43 -4.60 -8.21
N LEU A 103 -22.47 -5.53 -8.20
CA LEU A 103 -21.06 -5.19 -8.08
C LEU A 103 -20.67 -4.24 -9.23
N GLY A 104 -20.08 -3.09 -8.90
CA GLY A 104 -19.67 -2.07 -9.87
C GLY A 104 -20.69 -0.95 -10.14
N MET A 105 -21.92 -1.03 -9.64
CA MET A 105 -22.95 -0.01 -9.91
C MET A 105 -22.62 1.40 -9.38
N ALA A 106 -21.70 1.52 -8.42
CA ALA A 106 -21.29 2.79 -7.83
C ALA A 106 -19.81 3.10 -8.08
N THR A 107 -19.16 2.40 -9.03
CA THR A 107 -17.77 2.71 -9.41
C THR A 107 -17.77 3.75 -10.51
N THR A 108 -16.90 4.75 -10.38
CA THR A 108 -16.70 5.79 -11.40
C THR A 108 -15.98 5.23 -12.63
N LEU A 109 -15.07 4.27 -12.44
CA LEU A 109 -14.48 3.52 -13.55
C LEU A 109 -15.44 2.38 -13.97
N PRO A 110 -15.70 2.17 -15.27
CA PRO A 110 -16.57 1.11 -15.76
C PRO A 110 -16.02 -0.25 -15.36
N ARG A 111 -16.94 -1.20 -15.13
CA ARG A 111 -16.56 -2.54 -14.69
C ARG A 111 -15.65 -3.26 -15.69
N ALA A 112 -15.87 -3.09 -16.99
CA ALA A 112 -15.04 -3.68 -18.04
C ALA A 112 -13.58 -3.18 -17.95
N SER A 113 -13.37 -1.89 -17.75
CA SER A 113 -12.04 -1.29 -17.54
C SER A 113 -11.38 -1.81 -16.27
N GLU A 114 -12.12 -1.93 -15.16
CA GLU A 114 -11.58 -2.55 -13.95
C GLU A 114 -11.20 -4.02 -14.13
N GLU A 115 -11.98 -4.78 -14.91
CA GLU A 115 -11.69 -6.19 -15.23
C GLU A 115 -10.43 -6.30 -16.09
N GLN A 116 -10.26 -5.43 -17.09
CA GLN A 116 -9.05 -5.35 -17.90
C GLN A 116 -7.82 -4.97 -17.05
N LEU A 117 -7.96 -4.00 -16.15
CA LEU A 117 -6.89 -3.63 -15.22
C LEU A 117 -6.50 -4.80 -14.33
N ALA A 118 -7.47 -5.56 -13.84
CA ALA A 118 -7.20 -6.75 -13.03
C ALA A 118 -6.50 -7.86 -13.83
N GLN A 119 -6.83 -8.04 -15.11
CA GLN A 119 -6.12 -8.96 -16.00
C GLN A 119 -4.68 -8.51 -16.23
N TRP A 120 -4.45 -7.22 -16.49
CA TRP A 120 -3.11 -6.65 -16.62
C TRP A 120 -2.26 -6.89 -15.36
N VAL A 121 -2.82 -6.66 -14.16
CA VAL A 121 -2.12 -6.97 -12.90
C VAL A 121 -1.73 -8.45 -12.85
N ARG A 122 -2.64 -9.37 -13.20
CA ARG A 122 -2.32 -10.81 -13.19
C ARG A 122 -1.22 -11.15 -14.18
N SER A 123 -1.27 -10.62 -15.41
CA SER A 123 -0.23 -10.84 -16.43
C SER A 123 1.14 -10.42 -15.92
N MET A 124 1.26 -9.19 -15.41
CA MET A 124 2.51 -8.67 -14.85
C MET A 124 3.03 -9.57 -13.71
N ARG A 125 2.13 -10.09 -12.87
CA ARG A 125 2.48 -10.99 -11.77
C ARG A 125 2.90 -12.38 -12.25
N THR A 126 2.29 -12.92 -13.31
CA THR A 126 2.72 -14.14 -13.98
C THR A 126 4.15 -14.02 -14.50
N ASP A 127 4.50 -12.85 -15.05
CA ASP A 127 5.85 -12.55 -15.55
C ASP A 127 6.86 -12.24 -14.43
N GLY A 128 6.40 -12.26 -13.17
CA GLY A 128 7.19 -11.93 -11.98
C GLY A 128 7.47 -10.43 -11.84
N VAL A 129 6.84 -9.57 -12.64
CA VAL A 129 6.98 -8.12 -12.54
C VAL A 129 6.28 -7.62 -11.27
N PRO A 130 6.94 -6.78 -10.45
CA PRO A 130 6.29 -6.20 -9.28
C PRO A 130 5.31 -5.10 -9.71
N VAL A 131 4.09 -5.14 -9.17
CA VAL A 131 3.05 -4.14 -9.44
C VAL A 131 2.78 -3.33 -8.19
N THR A 132 3.05 -2.02 -8.23
CA THR A 132 2.84 -1.12 -7.09
C THR A 132 1.44 -0.48 -7.11
N PRO A 133 0.95 0.04 -5.97
CA PRO A 133 -0.28 0.84 -5.95
C PRO A 133 -0.26 2.00 -6.95
N ARG A 134 0.88 2.69 -7.07
CA ARG A 134 1.01 3.83 -7.97
C ARG A 134 0.86 3.42 -9.43
N MET A 135 1.46 2.30 -9.84
CA MET A 135 1.29 1.77 -11.20
C MET A 135 -0.19 1.53 -11.52
N ILE A 136 -0.93 0.93 -10.58
CA ILE A 136 -2.37 0.66 -10.77
C ILE A 136 -3.17 1.96 -10.87
N GLN A 137 -2.84 2.97 -10.07
CA GLN A 137 -3.52 4.27 -10.14
C GLN A 137 -3.26 4.96 -11.47
N VAL A 138 -2.02 4.90 -11.99
CA VAL A 138 -1.67 5.47 -13.30
C VAL A 138 -2.42 4.74 -14.41
N MET A 139 -2.35 3.41 -14.47
CA MET A 139 -3.08 2.61 -15.46
C MET A 139 -4.60 2.84 -15.40
N ALA A 140 -5.15 3.04 -14.19
CA ALA A 140 -6.57 3.31 -14.04
C ALA A 140 -6.98 4.69 -14.56
N LEU A 141 -6.10 5.69 -14.44
CA LEU A 141 -6.32 7.03 -15.00
C LEU A 141 -6.28 6.98 -16.53
N GLU A 142 -5.30 6.27 -17.11
CA GLU A 142 -5.23 6.03 -18.57
C GLU A 142 -6.51 5.35 -19.08
N MET A 143 -6.96 4.30 -18.40
CA MET A 143 -8.22 3.63 -18.74
C MET A 143 -9.47 4.50 -18.57
N ALA A 144 -9.42 5.50 -17.67
CA ALA A 144 -10.51 6.45 -17.52
C ALA A 144 -10.55 7.43 -18.70
N ILE A 145 -9.39 7.89 -19.16
CA ILE A 145 -9.25 8.73 -20.36
C ILE A 145 -9.80 7.97 -21.59
N ASP A 146 -9.38 6.71 -21.77
CA ASP A 146 -9.86 5.86 -22.87
C ASP A 146 -11.37 5.63 -22.83
N ALA A 147 -11.96 5.60 -21.63
CA ALA A 147 -13.39 5.47 -21.42
C ALA A 147 -14.15 6.81 -21.55
N GLY A 148 -13.47 7.91 -21.89
CA GLY A 148 -14.07 9.24 -22.02
C GLY A 148 -14.49 9.88 -20.69
N ILE A 149 -13.86 9.49 -19.58
CA ILE A 149 -14.17 10.01 -18.25
C ILE A 149 -13.27 11.21 -17.96
N ASP A 150 -13.89 12.33 -17.59
CA ASP A 150 -13.20 13.54 -17.18
C ASP A 150 -12.29 13.32 -15.96
N GLU A 151 -11.10 13.92 -15.97
CA GLU A 151 -10.11 13.77 -14.89
C GLU A 151 -10.64 14.21 -13.51
N ARG A 152 -11.57 15.16 -13.46
CA ARG A 152 -12.20 15.59 -12.20
C ARG A 152 -13.20 14.57 -11.69
N ALA A 153 -13.77 13.75 -12.57
CA ALA A 153 -14.72 12.71 -12.21
C ALA A 153 -14.03 11.45 -11.66
N PHE A 154 -12.80 11.16 -12.08
CA PHE A 154 -12.04 10.01 -11.59
C PHE A 154 -10.56 10.33 -11.33
N THR A 155 -10.17 10.28 -10.06
CA THR A 155 -8.80 10.62 -9.60
C THR A 155 -7.96 9.42 -9.20
N ALA A 156 -8.44 8.19 -9.48
CA ALA A 156 -7.85 6.94 -8.99
C ALA A 156 -7.48 6.99 -7.49
N SER A 157 -8.38 7.56 -6.68
CA SER A 157 -8.13 7.84 -5.27
C SER A 157 -7.77 6.58 -4.47
N TRP A 158 -7.16 6.78 -3.30
CA TRP A 158 -6.81 5.66 -2.42
C TRP A 158 -8.03 4.80 -2.02
N SER A 159 -9.19 5.43 -1.79
CA SER A 159 -10.42 4.72 -1.46
C SER A 159 -10.92 3.86 -2.62
N TRP A 160 -10.86 4.39 -3.85
CA TRP A 160 -11.14 3.59 -5.05
C TRP A 160 -10.19 2.39 -5.16
N PHE A 161 -8.88 2.60 -4.97
CA PHE A 161 -7.87 1.55 -5.02
C PHE A 161 -8.12 0.44 -3.98
N GLN A 162 -8.48 0.80 -2.75
CA GLN A 162 -8.86 -0.21 -1.73
C GLN A 162 -10.10 -1.00 -2.16
N GLY A 163 -11.08 -0.32 -2.76
CA GLY A 163 -12.25 -0.95 -3.35
C GLY A 163 -11.88 -1.94 -4.46
N PHE A 164 -11.03 -1.51 -5.41
CA PHE A 164 -10.52 -2.34 -6.50
C PHE A 164 -9.84 -3.60 -5.97
N LYS A 165 -8.91 -3.45 -5.03
CA LYS A 165 -8.25 -4.59 -4.38
C LYS A 165 -9.24 -5.58 -3.77
N LYS A 166 -10.26 -5.08 -3.08
CA LYS A 166 -11.28 -5.93 -2.45
C LYS A 166 -12.12 -6.65 -3.50
N ARG A 167 -12.55 -5.96 -4.57
CA ARG A 167 -13.34 -6.53 -5.66
C ARG A 167 -12.61 -7.66 -6.38
N PHE A 168 -11.33 -7.45 -6.71
CA PHE A 168 -10.53 -8.42 -7.47
C PHE A 168 -9.67 -9.35 -6.61
N LYS A 169 -9.89 -9.34 -5.28
CA LYS A 169 -9.21 -10.21 -4.31
C LYS A 169 -7.68 -10.08 -4.35
N PHE A 170 -7.18 -8.86 -4.44
CA PHE A 170 -5.76 -8.58 -4.36
C PHE A 170 -5.33 -8.08 -2.97
N THR A 171 -4.10 -8.40 -2.57
CA THR A 171 -3.46 -7.90 -1.35
C THR A 171 -2.07 -7.37 -1.65
N LEU A 172 -1.61 -6.39 -0.85
CA LEU A 172 -0.22 -5.96 -0.91
C LEU A 172 0.61 -6.99 -0.14
N ARG A 173 1.60 -7.55 -0.80
CA ARG A 173 2.47 -8.57 -0.22
C ARG A 173 3.91 -8.11 -0.32
N ALA A 174 4.64 -8.28 0.77
CA ALA A 174 6.08 -8.12 0.74
C ALA A 174 6.69 -9.27 -0.05
N ARG A 175 7.79 -9.01 -0.75
CA ARG A 175 8.63 -10.07 -1.30
C ARG A 175 9.13 -10.94 -0.15
N THR A 176 9.10 -12.26 -0.31
CA THR A 176 9.71 -13.18 0.65
C THR A 176 11.23 -12.91 0.67
N ARG A 177 11.73 -12.28 1.74
CA ARG A 177 13.16 -12.02 1.96
C ARG A 177 13.72 -13.09 2.89
N ILE A 178 14.92 -13.57 2.58
CA ILE A 178 15.76 -14.33 3.51
C ILE A 178 16.39 -13.32 4.47
N GLY A 179 15.96 -13.36 5.74
CA GLY A 179 16.58 -12.79 6.95
C GLY A 179 17.08 -11.33 6.95
N GLN A 180 16.54 -10.51 7.85
CA GLN A 180 17.31 -9.42 8.46
C GLN A 180 17.20 -9.55 9.98
N ASP A 181 18.36 -9.41 10.63
CA ASP A 181 18.52 -9.45 12.07
C ASP A 181 17.96 -8.17 12.70
N SER A 182 17.36 -8.30 13.88
CA SER A 182 16.79 -7.16 14.61
C SER A 182 17.88 -6.50 15.46
N GLN A 183 18.18 -5.22 15.20
CA GLN A 183 18.99 -4.38 16.08
C GLN A 183 18.24 -4.11 17.39
N ARG A 184 18.44 -4.96 18.39
CA ARG A 184 17.91 -4.75 19.75
C ARG A 184 18.96 -4.23 20.75
N ASP A 185 20.25 -4.27 20.39
CA ASP A 185 21.39 -3.87 21.27
C ASP A 185 21.87 -2.41 21.06
N GLY A 186 21.15 -1.59 20.29
CA GLY A 186 21.62 -0.27 19.87
C GLY A 186 21.45 0.86 20.90
N GLU A 187 20.43 0.79 21.75
CA GLU A 187 20.01 1.93 22.58
C GLU A 187 20.92 2.15 23.80
N GLU A 188 21.34 1.07 24.47
CA GLU A 188 22.26 1.13 25.61
C GLU A 188 23.67 1.56 25.18
N THR A 189 24.14 1.04 24.05
CA THR A 189 25.44 1.41 23.44
C THR A 189 25.49 2.90 23.06
N LEU A 190 24.36 3.47 22.62
CA LEU A 190 24.27 4.89 22.25
C LEU A 190 24.41 5.82 23.46
N ALA A 191 23.81 5.43 24.60
CA ALA A 191 23.78 6.23 25.83
C ALA A 191 25.17 6.43 26.46
N THR A 192 26.08 5.46 26.31
CA THR A 192 27.46 5.56 26.81
C THR A 192 28.40 6.24 25.81
N PHE A 193 28.14 6.10 24.50
CA PHE A 193 29.05 6.60 23.46
C PHE A 193 28.95 8.12 23.25
N ALA A 194 27.73 8.67 23.20
CA ALA A 194 27.52 10.09 22.88
C ALA A 194 28.18 11.07 23.88
N PRO A 195 28.10 10.87 25.21
CA PRO A 195 28.77 11.77 26.17
C PRO A 195 30.29 11.78 26.01
N ARG A 196 30.88 10.61 25.70
CA ARG A 196 32.32 10.48 25.50
C ARG A 196 32.80 11.24 24.27
N VAL A 197 32.08 11.14 23.15
CA VAL A 197 32.41 11.90 21.93
C VAL A 197 32.28 13.40 22.18
N ALA A 198 31.23 13.84 22.88
CA ALA A 198 31.05 15.25 23.22
C ALA A 198 32.18 15.81 24.09
N GLN A 199 32.72 14.99 25.01
CA GLN A 199 33.87 15.37 25.84
C GLN A 199 35.12 15.55 24.98
N VAL A 200 35.43 14.60 24.09
CA VAL A 200 36.58 14.69 23.16
C VAL A 200 36.49 15.93 22.28
N VAL A 201 35.29 16.25 21.78
CA VAL A 201 35.06 17.45 20.95
C VAL A 201 35.39 18.74 21.72
N ARG A 202 34.97 18.85 22.99
CA ARG A 202 35.29 20.00 23.83
C ARG A 202 36.76 20.09 24.16
N ASP A 203 37.35 18.99 24.61
CA ASP A 203 38.73 18.96 25.13
C ASP A 203 39.77 19.25 24.04
N ASN A 204 39.44 18.92 22.78
CA ASN A 204 40.33 19.11 21.63
C ASN A 204 39.91 20.30 20.75
N ASN A 205 38.93 21.10 21.18
CA ASN A 205 38.39 22.23 20.42
C ASN A 205 38.06 21.86 18.95
N ILE A 206 37.35 20.74 18.76
CA ILE A 206 37.01 20.22 17.43
C ILE A 206 35.82 21.01 16.88
N ASP A 207 36.06 21.77 15.81
CA ASP A 207 35.02 22.60 15.17
C ASP A 207 34.09 21.79 14.26
N VAL A 208 34.63 20.79 13.55
CA VAL A 208 33.91 20.03 12.52
C VAL A 208 34.16 18.53 12.69
N VAL A 209 33.09 17.75 12.74
CA VAL A 209 33.14 16.29 12.79
C VAL A 209 32.65 15.74 11.46
N TYR A 210 33.46 14.90 10.82
CA TYR A 210 33.08 14.19 9.60
C TYR A 210 32.57 12.79 9.94
N ASN A 211 31.38 12.46 9.47
CA ASN A 211 30.87 11.11 9.47
C ASN A 211 30.97 10.53 8.05
N ALA A 212 31.61 9.37 7.93
CA ALA A 212 31.74 8.67 6.67
C ALA A 212 31.37 7.19 6.87
N ASP A 213 30.56 6.66 5.97
CA ASP A 213 30.11 5.27 6.05
C ASP A 213 30.01 4.64 4.66
N GLN A 214 30.20 3.32 4.63
CA GLN A 214 30.08 2.51 3.42
C GLN A 214 28.67 1.92 3.33
N THR A 215 27.94 2.29 2.29
CA THR A 215 26.60 1.76 2.04
C THR A 215 26.54 0.97 0.74
N GLY A 216 25.77 -0.11 0.74
CA GLY A 216 25.53 -0.90 -0.45
C GLY A 216 24.48 -0.24 -1.33
N VAL A 217 24.87 0.19 -2.53
CA VAL A 217 23.96 0.65 -3.58
C VAL A 217 23.59 -0.54 -4.46
N ASN A 218 22.32 -0.95 -4.41
CA ASN A 218 21.82 -2.08 -5.20
C ASN A 218 21.71 -1.68 -6.67
N TYR A 219 22.11 -2.58 -7.57
CA TYR A 219 21.97 -2.38 -9.01
C TYR A 219 20.50 -2.36 -9.48
N GLU A 220 19.61 -3.10 -8.80
CA GLU A 220 18.17 -3.11 -9.09
C GLU A 220 17.37 -2.59 -7.89
N TYR A 221 16.62 -1.51 -8.12
CA TYR A 221 15.65 -1.01 -7.15
C TYR A 221 14.27 -1.65 -7.41
N LEU A 222 14.07 -2.86 -6.90
CA LEU A 222 12.78 -3.54 -6.98
C LEU A 222 11.87 -3.13 -5.82
N PRO A 223 10.57 -2.85 -6.07
CA PRO A 223 9.61 -2.53 -5.02
C PRO A 223 9.55 -3.60 -3.92
N THR A 224 9.59 -3.16 -2.67
CA THR A 224 9.51 -4.06 -1.49
C THR A 224 8.17 -4.78 -1.38
N LYS A 225 7.10 -4.14 -1.86
CA LYS A 225 5.74 -4.66 -1.86
C LYS A 225 5.17 -4.66 -3.27
N THR A 226 4.48 -5.73 -3.60
CA THR A 226 3.75 -5.88 -4.86
C THR A 226 2.31 -6.26 -4.58
N LEU A 227 1.41 -5.89 -5.48
CA LEU A 227 0.06 -6.40 -5.48
C LEU A 227 0.08 -7.87 -5.93
N ASN A 228 -0.62 -8.74 -5.21
CA ASN A 228 -0.67 -10.15 -5.52
C ASN A 228 -2.05 -10.74 -5.19
N ALA A 229 -2.38 -11.92 -5.73
CA ALA A 229 -3.63 -12.57 -5.40
C ALA A 229 -3.71 -12.91 -3.90
N LYS A 230 -4.89 -12.71 -3.32
CA LYS A 230 -5.15 -13.03 -1.91
C LYS A 230 -5.11 -14.55 -1.73
N GLY A 231 -4.33 -15.00 -0.76
CA GLY A 231 -4.21 -16.42 -0.40
C GLY A 231 -2.92 -17.09 -0.88
N GLU A 232 -2.17 -16.48 -1.80
CA GLU A 232 -0.91 -17.07 -2.25
C GLU A 232 0.14 -17.09 -1.13
N HIS A 233 0.86 -18.21 -0.99
CA HIS A 233 1.88 -18.39 0.04
C HIS A 233 3.21 -17.75 -0.35
N THR A 234 3.58 -17.84 -1.63
CA THR A 234 4.87 -17.38 -2.15
C THR A 234 4.67 -16.26 -3.15
N VAL A 235 5.46 -15.20 -3.01
CA VAL A 235 5.40 -14.01 -3.87
C VAL A 235 6.69 -13.95 -4.67
N TRP A 236 6.66 -14.50 -5.89
CA TRP A 236 7.80 -14.46 -6.79
C TRP A 236 7.91 -13.08 -7.47
N VAL A 237 9.13 -12.55 -7.50
CA VAL A 237 9.47 -11.33 -8.22
C VAL A 237 10.70 -11.64 -9.06
N LYS A 238 10.59 -11.48 -10.38
CA LYS A 238 11.70 -11.65 -11.31
C LYS A 238 12.73 -10.56 -11.00
N CYS A 239 13.97 -10.99 -10.78
CA CYS A 239 15.13 -10.14 -10.56
C CYS A 239 16.21 -10.63 -11.52
N ALA A 240 17.18 -9.79 -11.93
CA ALA A 240 18.27 -10.24 -12.82
C ALA A 240 19.28 -11.19 -12.16
N GLY A 241 18.89 -11.96 -11.14
CA GLY A 241 19.78 -12.82 -10.34
C GLY A 241 20.71 -12.05 -9.40
N LYS A 242 20.80 -10.73 -9.57
CA LYS A 242 21.71 -9.80 -8.89
C LYS A 242 21.12 -9.13 -7.65
N THR A 243 20.14 -9.77 -7.00
CA THR A 243 19.45 -9.23 -5.81
C THR A 243 20.39 -8.85 -4.66
N LYS A 244 21.60 -9.44 -4.62
CA LYS A 244 22.67 -9.15 -3.65
C LYS A 244 23.88 -8.44 -4.26
N ASP A 245 23.93 -8.26 -5.58
CA ASP A 245 24.99 -7.47 -6.19
C ASP A 245 24.72 -6.02 -5.84
N ARG A 246 25.69 -5.44 -5.17
CA ARG A 246 25.69 -4.07 -4.70
C ARG A 246 27.05 -3.48 -4.95
N THR A 247 27.09 -2.25 -5.40
CA THR A 247 28.31 -1.46 -5.39
C THR A 247 28.40 -0.77 -4.05
N THR A 248 29.57 -0.78 -3.43
CA THR A 248 29.78 -0.01 -2.21
C THR A 248 29.96 1.45 -2.59
N ALA A 249 29.12 2.33 -2.08
CA ALA A 249 29.33 3.76 -2.13
C ALA A 249 29.82 4.23 -0.76
N MET A 250 30.81 5.11 -0.75
CA MET A 250 31.17 5.87 0.44
C MET A 250 30.35 7.15 0.44
N VAL A 251 29.63 7.38 1.52
CA VAL A 251 28.90 8.62 1.77
C VAL A 251 29.56 9.36 2.91
N MET A 252 29.62 10.69 2.82
CA MET A 252 30.23 11.53 3.83
C MET A 252 29.43 12.81 4.04
N ALA A 253 29.28 13.18 5.31
CA ALA A 253 28.69 14.45 5.72
C ALA A 253 29.44 14.98 6.95
N ASP A 254 29.40 16.30 7.15
CA ASP A 254 29.97 16.92 8.35
C ASP A 254 28.88 17.36 9.35
N SER A 255 29.33 17.75 10.56
CA SER A 255 28.50 18.21 11.66
C SER A 255 27.71 19.50 11.36
N THR A 256 28.04 20.22 10.27
CA THR A 256 27.28 21.40 9.82
C THR A 256 26.09 21.01 8.93
N GLY A 257 26.00 19.73 8.55
CA GLY A 257 24.98 19.20 7.64
C GLY A 257 25.39 19.25 6.17
N LYS A 258 26.61 19.70 5.85
CA LYS A 258 27.12 19.68 4.47
C LYS A 258 27.39 18.25 4.04
N LYS A 259 26.85 17.90 2.88
CA LYS A 259 27.01 16.59 2.24
C LYS A 259 28.10 16.67 1.18
N TYR A 260 28.99 15.69 1.18
CA TYR A 260 30.09 15.62 0.21
C TYR A 260 29.71 14.68 -0.94
N PRO A 261 30.31 14.87 -2.13
CA PRO A 261 30.09 13.98 -3.27
C PRO A 261 30.36 12.53 -2.91
N LEU A 262 29.43 11.64 -3.28
CA LEU A 262 29.62 10.21 -3.10
C LEU A 262 30.73 9.70 -4.03
N PHE A 263 31.42 8.65 -3.61
CA PHE A 263 32.35 7.93 -4.47
C PHE A 263 32.16 6.42 -4.32
N LEU A 264 32.54 5.69 -5.36
CA LEU A 264 32.38 4.23 -5.39
C LEU A 264 33.65 3.56 -4.85
N VAL A 265 33.46 2.46 -4.13
CA VAL A 265 34.53 1.62 -3.62
C VAL A 265 34.36 0.22 -4.20
N LEU A 266 35.31 -0.21 -5.02
CA LEU A 266 35.32 -1.51 -5.67
C LEU A 266 36.38 -2.40 -5.04
N LYS A 267 36.11 -3.71 -4.94
CA LYS A 267 37.14 -4.66 -4.49
C LYS A 267 38.16 -4.89 -5.60
N THR A 268 39.43 -4.88 -5.24
CA THR A 268 40.54 -5.16 -6.16
C THR A 268 41.50 -6.14 -5.52
N LYS A 269 42.28 -6.85 -6.34
CA LYS A 269 43.34 -7.73 -5.86
C LYS A 269 44.59 -6.91 -5.57
N ALA A 270 45.16 -7.06 -4.37
CA ALA A 270 46.41 -6.40 -4.01
C ALA A 270 47.60 -6.92 -4.84
N SER A 271 48.55 -6.03 -5.16
CA SER A 271 49.84 -6.43 -5.72
C SER A 271 50.69 -7.11 -4.64
N LYS A 272 51.51 -8.09 -5.03
CA LYS A 272 52.48 -8.73 -4.12
C LYS A 272 53.72 -7.86 -3.85
N VAL A 273 53.93 -6.82 -4.67
CA VAL A 273 55.12 -5.94 -4.61
C VAL A 273 54.77 -4.66 -3.84
N LYS A 274 55.40 -4.44 -2.67
CA LYS A 274 55.08 -3.30 -1.78
C LYS A 274 55.19 -1.93 -2.45
N ALA A 275 56.23 -1.69 -3.25
CA ALA A 275 56.40 -0.43 -3.97
C ALA A 275 55.22 -0.15 -4.93
N VAL A 276 54.74 -1.19 -5.62
CA VAL A 276 53.59 -1.10 -6.53
C VAL A 276 52.28 -0.90 -5.77
N VAL A 277 52.14 -1.47 -4.56
CA VAL A 277 50.97 -1.20 -3.70
C VAL A 277 50.91 0.28 -3.33
N GLN A 278 52.05 0.85 -2.89
CA GLN A 278 52.10 2.26 -2.51
C GLN A 278 51.80 3.18 -3.70
N GLU A 279 52.38 2.89 -4.87
CA GLU A 279 52.12 3.62 -6.11
C GLU A 279 50.64 3.52 -6.54
N ASN A 280 50.04 2.32 -6.44
CA ASN A 280 48.63 2.14 -6.77
C ASN A 280 47.72 2.96 -5.85
N LEU A 281 47.99 2.98 -4.53
CA LEU A 281 47.19 3.72 -3.56
C LEU A 281 47.27 5.24 -3.78
N THR A 282 48.46 5.76 -4.10
CA THR A 282 48.67 7.21 -4.25
C THR A 282 48.26 7.73 -5.61
N GLN A 283 48.58 7.01 -6.70
CA GLN A 283 48.39 7.51 -8.06
C GLN A 283 47.20 6.91 -8.79
N ARG A 284 46.75 5.72 -8.39
CA ARG A 284 45.74 4.93 -9.14
C ARG A 284 44.53 4.58 -8.30
N HIS A 285 44.30 5.33 -7.22
CA HIS A 285 43.18 5.14 -6.30
C HIS A 285 43.02 3.68 -5.81
N GLY A 286 44.11 2.94 -5.67
CA GLY A 286 44.12 1.53 -5.25
C GLY A 286 43.95 0.51 -6.38
N PHE A 287 43.81 0.94 -7.64
CA PHE A 287 43.78 0.04 -8.81
C PHE A 287 45.18 -0.26 -9.33
N GLY A 288 45.34 -1.46 -9.92
CA GLY A 288 46.54 -1.79 -10.69
C GLY A 288 46.59 -1.07 -12.04
N LYS A 289 47.78 -0.98 -12.63
CA LYS A 289 48.04 -0.26 -13.90
C LYS A 289 47.07 -0.61 -15.03
N THR A 290 46.69 -1.89 -15.19
CA THR A 290 45.79 -2.33 -16.26
C THR A 290 44.37 -1.81 -16.05
N VAL A 291 43.79 -2.05 -14.87
CA VAL A 291 42.41 -1.65 -14.55
C VAL A 291 42.29 -0.12 -14.46
N TRP A 292 43.34 0.57 -14.01
CA TRP A 292 43.35 2.03 -13.95
C TRP A 292 43.08 2.68 -15.31
N LYS A 293 43.60 2.12 -16.41
CA LYS A 293 43.37 2.62 -17.78
C LYS A 293 41.89 2.60 -18.18
N GLU A 294 41.08 1.74 -17.56
CA GLU A 294 39.64 1.67 -17.80
C GLU A 294 38.86 2.57 -16.82
N VAL A 295 39.30 2.63 -15.56
CA VAL A 295 38.61 3.39 -14.50
C VAL A 295 38.79 4.89 -14.65
N GLU A 296 39.99 5.36 -14.99
CA GLU A 296 40.30 6.78 -15.10
C GLU A 296 39.39 7.52 -16.10
N PRO A 297 39.21 7.03 -17.35
CA PRO A 297 38.26 7.64 -18.29
C PRO A 297 36.81 7.62 -17.79
N LEU A 298 36.40 6.61 -17.02
CA LEU A 298 35.05 6.53 -16.46
C LEU A 298 34.84 7.59 -15.38
N GLN A 299 35.84 7.82 -14.53
CA GLN A 299 35.75 8.88 -13.52
C GLN A 299 35.62 10.26 -14.17
N GLU A 300 36.41 10.53 -15.21
CA GLU A 300 36.37 11.80 -15.94
C GLU A 300 35.02 11.98 -16.65
N LYS A 301 34.56 10.96 -17.37
CA LYS A 301 33.29 10.99 -18.11
C LYS A 301 32.08 11.25 -17.20
N PHE A 302 32.04 10.62 -16.02
CA PHE A 302 30.88 10.67 -15.13
C PHE A 302 31.04 11.63 -13.95
N GLY A 303 32.20 12.28 -13.79
CA GLY A 303 32.50 13.16 -12.66
C GLY A 303 32.43 12.46 -11.30
N CYS A 304 32.58 11.13 -11.26
CA CYS A 304 32.43 10.34 -10.05
C CYS A 304 33.77 9.68 -9.71
N ARG A 305 34.23 9.84 -8.46
CA ARG A 305 35.44 9.17 -8.00
C ARG A 305 35.16 7.69 -7.73
N ILE A 306 36.12 6.84 -8.06
CA ILE A 306 36.09 5.40 -7.91
C ILE A 306 37.42 4.99 -7.28
N TYR A 307 37.34 4.27 -6.17
CA TYR A 307 38.50 3.76 -5.44
C TYR A 307 38.48 2.24 -5.41
N GLY A 308 39.67 1.65 -5.56
CA GLY A 308 39.93 0.25 -5.34
C GLY A 308 40.28 0.03 -3.88
N ASN A 309 39.54 -0.85 -3.20
CA ASN A 309 39.93 -1.41 -1.91
C ASN A 309 40.69 -2.72 -2.16
N PRO A 310 42.02 -2.74 -2.00
CA PRO A 310 42.82 -3.93 -2.24
C PRO A 310 42.57 -4.94 -1.12
N THR A 311 41.81 -5.99 -1.42
CA THR A 311 41.63 -7.14 -0.55
C THR A 311 42.66 -8.23 -0.89
N VAL A 312 43.14 -8.92 0.15
CA VAL A 312 44.08 -10.05 0.06
C VAL A 312 43.52 -11.18 -0.79
#